data_AF-A0A374UMF5-F1
#
_entry.id   AF-A0A374UMF5-F1
#
_cell.length_a   1.000
_cell.length_b   1.000
_cell.length_c   1.000
_cell.angle_alpha   90.00
_cell.angle_beta   90.00
_cell.angle_gamma   90.00
#
_symmetry.space_group_name_H-M   'P 1'
#
loop_
_entity.id
_entity.type
_entity.pdbx_description
1 polymer ?
#
loop_
_entity_poly.entity_id
_entity_poly.type
_entity_poly.pdbx_seq_one_letter_code
_entity_poly.pdbx_strand_id
1 'polypeptide(L)'
;MNGLVKKYLPYGVVILLVYLLVPIIFISKSMQGFSTVAYYFIFPATAIVCAAMYCSKYGMDFLFTLIAPVVFIPSMLIYNGGFQLTNIILLVAYLISGIFGLFVGDIAFGDKRKKAEAEAEAEAEERLLEAKRRNEEFVNEKAAEAETPKAVETTYDLNDDDDDFDYSKYASTDKVADESEIDDILNEFGSSKNN
;
A
#
# COMPACT_ATOMS: atom_id res chain seq x y z
N MET A 1 -1.67 3.83 -4.73
CA MET A 1 -1.38 5.09 -3.98
C MET A 1 -2.59 5.63 -3.20
N ASN A 2 -3.81 5.69 -3.78
CA ASN A 2 -5.00 6.22 -3.10
C ASN A 2 -5.37 5.54 -1.75
N GLY A 3 -5.04 4.27 -1.57
CA GLY A 3 -5.32 3.54 -0.33
C GLY A 3 -4.48 4.04 0.86
N LEU A 4 -3.18 4.27 0.67
CA LEU A 4 -2.27 4.73 1.72
C LEU A 4 -2.63 6.14 2.19
N VAL A 5 -2.86 7.07 1.26
CA VAL A 5 -3.23 8.44 1.58
C VAL A 5 -4.49 8.48 2.45
N LYS A 6 -5.52 7.70 2.10
CA LYS A 6 -6.76 7.63 2.90
C LYS A 6 -6.54 7.12 4.33
N LYS A 7 -5.52 6.29 4.57
CA LYS A 7 -5.18 5.78 5.91
C LYS A 7 -4.48 6.85 6.78
N TYR A 8 -3.49 7.56 6.23
CA TYR A 8 -2.72 8.55 6.99
C TYR A 8 -3.42 9.90 7.12
N LEU A 9 -4.16 10.31 6.08
CA LEU A 9 -4.74 11.64 5.96
C LEU A 9 -5.53 12.11 7.18
N PRO A 10 -6.50 11.35 7.75
CA PRO A 10 -7.28 11.86 8.86
C PRO A 10 -6.42 12.18 10.10
N TYR A 11 -5.44 11.33 10.40
CA TYR A 11 -4.56 11.54 11.54
C TYR A 11 -3.52 12.63 11.28
N GLY A 12 -2.97 12.68 10.07
CA GLY A 12 -2.04 13.75 9.67
C GLY A 12 -2.70 15.12 9.71
N VAL A 13 -3.98 15.23 9.31
CA VAL A 13 -4.75 16.46 9.43
C VAL A 13 -4.95 16.87 10.89
N VAL A 14 -5.26 15.92 11.79
CA VAL A 14 -5.38 16.21 13.23
C VAL A 14 -4.07 16.74 13.80
N ILE A 15 -2.95 16.05 13.51
CA ILE A 15 -1.61 16.46 13.96
C ILE A 15 -1.29 17.86 13.41
N LEU A 16 -1.56 18.12 12.12
CA LEU A 16 -1.34 19.42 11.50
C LEU A 16 -2.16 20.53 12.15
N LEU A 17 -3.45 20.31 12.36
CA LEU A 17 -4.31 21.31 13.00
C LEU A 17 -3.82 21.62 14.42
N VAL A 18 -3.51 20.60 15.22
CA VAL A 18 -2.99 20.81 16.57
C VAL A 18 -1.64 21.55 16.51
N TYR A 19 -0.71 21.09 15.68
CA TYR A 19 0.65 21.61 15.66
C TYR A 19 0.77 23.01 15.08
N LEU A 20 -0.19 23.44 14.26
CA LEU A 20 -0.18 24.74 13.61
C LEU A 20 -1.09 25.75 14.32
N LEU A 21 -2.25 25.32 14.83
CA LEU A 21 -3.21 26.22 15.48
C LEU A 21 -2.92 26.46 16.96
N VAL A 22 -2.49 25.44 17.70
CA VAL A 22 -2.22 25.60 19.15
C VAL A 22 -1.13 26.64 19.43
N PRO A 23 -0.03 26.75 18.66
CA PRO A 23 0.97 27.81 18.84
C PRO A 23 0.42 29.24 18.68
N ILE A 24 -0.62 29.43 17.87
CA ILE A 24 -1.21 30.76 17.59
C ILE A 24 -1.74 31.40 18.88
N ILE A 25 -2.29 30.58 19.79
CA ILE A 25 -2.83 31.02 21.08
C ILE A 25 -1.72 31.66 21.94
N PHE A 26 -0.48 31.17 21.79
CA PHE A 26 0.67 31.59 22.59
C PHE A 26 1.49 32.74 21.96
N ILE A 27 1.03 33.34 20.84
CA ILE A 27 1.63 34.55 20.27
C ILE A 27 1.52 35.73 21.24
N SER A 28 0.45 35.76 22.04
CA SER A 28 0.25 36.82 23.03
C SER A 28 1.31 36.75 24.15
N LYS A 29 1.88 37.90 24.50
CA LYS A 29 2.99 38.02 25.47
C LYS A 29 2.65 37.46 26.85
N SER A 30 1.37 37.47 27.24
CA SER A 30 0.89 36.90 28.50
C SER A 30 0.81 35.37 28.50
N MET A 31 0.68 34.74 27.34
CA MET A 31 0.48 33.30 27.20
C MET A 31 1.79 32.55 26.86
N GLN A 32 2.87 33.25 26.49
CA GLN A 32 4.15 32.62 26.13
C GLN A 32 4.71 31.67 27.19
N GLY A 33 4.49 31.93 28.49
CA GLY A 33 4.91 31.02 29.58
C GLY A 33 4.22 29.65 29.55
N PHE A 34 3.06 29.54 28.91
CA PHE A 34 2.32 28.29 28.76
C PHE A 34 2.68 27.53 27.47
N SER A 35 3.41 28.15 26.54
CA SER A 35 3.83 27.50 25.29
C SER A 35 4.65 26.24 25.53
N THR A 36 5.45 26.21 26.60
CA THR A 36 6.18 25.03 27.06
C THR A 36 5.24 23.86 27.34
N VAL A 37 4.06 24.10 27.92
CA VAL A 37 3.11 23.00 28.17
C VAL A 37 2.62 22.40 26.84
N ALA A 38 2.37 23.24 25.84
CA ALA A 38 1.92 22.78 24.53
C ALA A 38 2.99 21.91 23.83
N TYR A 39 4.23 22.39 23.75
CA TYR A 39 5.29 21.68 23.04
C TYR A 39 5.75 20.42 23.76
N TYR A 40 5.78 20.41 25.10
CA TYR A 40 6.34 19.27 25.84
C TYR A 40 5.29 18.24 26.27
N PHE A 41 4.00 18.60 26.30
CA PHE A 41 2.94 17.67 26.70
C PHE A 41 1.86 17.48 25.64
N ILE A 42 1.27 18.56 25.12
CA ILE A 42 0.13 18.45 24.19
C ILE A 42 0.58 17.82 22.87
N PHE A 43 1.71 18.26 22.32
CA PHE A 43 2.18 17.80 21.02
C PHE A 43 2.61 16.32 21.08
N PRO A 44 3.49 15.90 22.02
CA PRO A 44 3.82 14.50 22.24
C PRO A 44 2.59 13.62 22.50
N ALA A 45 1.66 14.06 23.36
CA ALA A 45 0.44 13.31 23.65
C ALA A 45 -0.41 13.13 22.39
N THR A 46 -0.55 14.15 21.56
CA THR A 46 -1.26 14.07 20.28
C THR A 46 -0.59 13.06 19.35
N ALA A 47 0.73 13.10 19.22
CA ALA A 47 1.48 12.13 18.42
C ALA A 47 1.29 10.69 18.92
N ILE A 48 1.33 10.48 20.24
CA ILE A 48 1.12 9.17 20.87
C ILE A 48 -0.29 8.66 20.60
N VAL A 49 -1.32 9.47 20.86
CA VAL A 49 -2.73 9.07 20.69
C VAL A 49 -3.03 8.78 19.23
N CYS A 50 -2.57 9.64 18.31
CA CYS A 50 -2.77 9.42 16.88
C CYS A 50 -2.04 8.16 16.39
N ALA A 51 -0.81 7.90 16.86
CA ALA A 51 -0.07 6.69 16.51
C ALA A 51 -0.72 5.42 17.08
N ALA A 52 -1.18 5.45 18.34
CA ALA A 52 -1.88 4.33 18.95
C ALA A 52 -3.19 4.00 18.23
N MET A 53 -3.96 5.04 17.89
CA MET A 53 -5.23 4.92 17.14
C MET A 53 -5.04 4.52 15.69
N TYR A 54 -3.90 4.86 15.08
CA TYR A 54 -3.54 4.39 13.75
C TYR A 54 -3.15 2.91 13.81
N CYS A 55 -2.27 2.55 14.75
CA CYS A 55 -1.75 1.20 14.93
C CYS A 55 -2.87 0.18 15.23
N SER A 56 -3.90 0.60 15.97
CA SER A 56 -5.05 -0.26 16.25
C SER A 56 -5.88 -0.63 15.02
N LYS A 57 -5.86 0.21 13.97
CA LYS A 57 -6.64 0.00 12.74
C LYS A 57 -5.83 -0.58 11.58
N TYR A 58 -4.58 -0.18 11.46
CA TYR A 58 -3.77 -0.47 10.26
C TYR A 58 -2.48 -1.22 10.56
N GLY A 59 -2.14 -1.39 11.84
CA GLY A 59 -0.94 -2.08 12.28
C GLY A 59 0.29 -1.19 12.49
N MET A 60 1.41 -1.83 12.84
CA MET A 60 2.66 -1.13 13.10
C MET A 60 3.24 -0.57 11.81
N ASP A 61 3.38 0.75 11.76
CA ASP A 61 3.90 1.45 10.60
C ASP A 61 4.74 2.65 11.00
N PHE A 62 6.06 2.51 10.87
CA PHE A 62 7.00 3.55 11.24
C PHE A 62 6.92 4.79 10.34
N LEU A 63 6.34 4.71 9.14
CA LEU A 63 6.12 5.90 8.30
C LEU A 63 5.14 6.88 8.97
N PHE A 64 4.21 6.37 9.79
CA PHE A 64 3.30 7.21 10.54
C PHE A 64 4.05 8.12 11.55
N THR A 65 5.13 7.62 12.16
CA THR A 65 5.86 8.38 13.19
C THR A 65 6.62 9.56 12.61
N LEU A 66 6.90 9.55 11.30
CA LEU A 66 7.52 10.66 10.56
C LEU A 66 6.56 11.82 10.33
N ILE A 67 5.24 11.61 10.40
CA ILE A 67 4.26 12.67 10.15
C ILE A 67 4.40 13.79 11.19
N ALA A 68 4.45 13.45 12.48
CA ALA A 68 4.58 14.43 13.57
C ALA A 68 5.83 15.33 13.45
N PRO A 69 7.06 14.81 13.28
CA PRO A 69 8.24 15.64 13.11
C PRO A 69 8.20 16.43 11.79
N VAL A 70 7.74 15.87 10.67
CA VAL A 70 7.65 16.59 9.39
C VAL A 70 6.68 17.77 9.49
N VAL A 71 5.51 17.55 10.09
CA VAL A 71 4.48 18.58 10.28
C VAL A 71 4.89 19.63 11.31
N PHE A 72 5.80 19.30 12.23
CA PHE A 72 6.33 20.28 13.18
C PHE A 72 7.33 21.27 12.54
N ILE A 73 7.99 20.91 11.43
CA ILE A 73 8.99 21.78 10.78
C ILE A 73 8.41 23.17 10.43
N PRO A 74 7.24 23.28 9.75
CA PRO A 74 6.61 24.58 9.53
C PRO A 74 6.33 25.36 10.82
N SER A 75 5.78 24.71 11.84
CA SER A 75 5.48 25.37 13.13
C SER A 75 6.75 25.89 13.81
N MET A 76 7.83 25.11 13.75
CA MET A 76 9.13 25.46 14.28
C MET A 76 9.75 26.66 13.55
N LEU A 77 9.60 26.75 12.23
CA LEU A 77 10.08 27.88 11.43
C LEU A 77 9.29 29.17 11.72
N ILE A 78 7.97 29.08 11.88
CA ILE A 78 7.10 30.24 12.06
C ILE A 78 7.12 30.75 13.50
N TYR A 79 7.06 29.85 14.49
CA TYR A 79 6.81 30.24 15.89
C TYR A 79 8.04 30.15 16.79
N ASN A 80 9.00 29.25 16.50
CA ASN A 80 10.11 28.97 17.42
C ASN A 80 11.48 29.43 16.91
N GLY A 81 11.52 30.28 15.88
CA GLY A 81 12.76 30.86 15.36
C GLY A 81 13.66 29.88 14.59
N GLY A 82 13.10 28.77 14.09
CA GLY A 82 13.80 27.83 13.20
C GLY A 82 14.71 26.83 13.92
N PHE A 83 15.85 26.47 13.30
CA PHE A 83 16.74 25.37 13.70
C PHE A 83 17.62 25.68 14.92
N GLN A 84 16.98 25.86 16.07
CA GLN A 84 17.65 25.91 17.37
C GLN A 84 17.75 24.52 18.00
N LEU A 85 18.76 24.31 18.85
CA LEU A 85 19.01 23.03 19.53
C LEU A 85 17.75 22.50 20.25
N THR A 86 17.02 23.38 20.95
CA THR A 86 15.78 23.02 21.64
C THR A 86 14.73 22.46 20.69
N ASN A 87 14.58 23.05 19.51
CA ASN A 87 13.61 22.61 18.51
C ASN A 87 14.03 21.30 17.83
N ILE A 88 15.34 21.09 17.64
CA ILE A 88 15.88 19.81 17.17
C ILE A 88 15.62 18.71 18.20
N ILE A 89 15.80 19.00 19.50
CA ILE A 89 15.46 18.07 20.58
C ILE A 89 13.96 17.74 20.56
N LEU A 90 13.09 18.73 20.37
CA LEU A 90 11.64 18.51 20.24
C LEU A 90 11.29 17.64 19.01
N LEU A 91 11.96 17.86 17.88
CA LEU A 91 11.84 17.02 16.67
C LEU A 91 12.09 15.54 16.99
N VAL A 92 13.20 15.25 17.68
CA VAL A 92 13.56 13.91 18.12
C VAL A 92 12.55 13.38 19.15
N ALA A 93 12.12 14.21 20.10
CA ALA A 93 11.14 13.83 21.10
C ALA A 93 9.79 13.44 20.46
N TYR A 94 9.34 14.14 19.42
CA TYR A 94 8.09 13.81 18.71
C TYR A 94 8.22 12.53 17.89
N LEU A 95 9.38 12.29 17.28
CA LEU A 95 9.65 11.03 16.61
C LEU A 95 9.58 9.86 17.61
N ILE A 96 10.27 9.98 18.75
CA ILE A 96 10.25 8.99 19.83
C ILE A 96 8.83 8.79 20.35
N SER A 97 8.08 9.87 20.56
CA SER A 97 6.68 9.82 21.01
C SER A 97 5.78 9.07 20.02
N GLY A 98 5.96 9.29 18.72
CA GLY A 98 5.24 8.54 17.68
C GLY A 98 5.55 7.04 17.73
N ILE A 99 6.82 6.66 17.90
CA ILE A 99 7.25 5.26 18.04
C ILE A 99 6.62 4.64 19.30
N PHE A 100 6.68 5.32 20.43
CA PHE A 100 6.02 4.85 21.66
C PHE A 100 4.51 4.69 21.48
N GLY A 101 3.84 5.62 20.80
CA GLY A 101 2.42 5.51 20.51
C GLY A 101 2.07 4.28 19.67
N LEU A 102 2.90 3.92 18.69
CA LEU A 102 2.72 2.68 17.93
C LEU A 102 2.82 1.44 18.84
N PHE A 103 3.85 1.37 19.70
CA PHE A 103 4.01 0.25 20.63
C PHE A 103 2.84 0.15 21.62
N VAL A 104 2.37 1.26 22.16
CA VAL A 104 1.18 1.29 23.03
C VAL A 104 -0.05 0.80 22.26
N GLY A 105 -0.21 1.21 21.00
CA GLY A 105 -1.28 0.73 20.13
C GLY A 105 -1.22 -0.77 19.86
N ASP A 106 -0.03 -1.32 19.59
CA ASP A 106 0.16 -2.74 19.32
C ASP A 106 -0.04 -3.59 20.58
N ILE A 107 0.42 -3.14 21.75
CA ILE A 107 0.18 -3.84 23.03
C ILE A 107 -1.32 -3.82 23.38
N ALA A 108 -1.99 -2.68 23.21
CA ALA A 108 -3.39 -2.54 23.63
C ALA A 108 -4.40 -3.15 22.63
N PHE A 109 -4.06 -3.20 21.34
CA PHE A 109 -5.00 -3.58 20.27
C PHE A 109 -4.50 -4.66 19.32
N GLY A 110 -3.26 -5.14 19.46
CA GLY A 110 -2.65 -6.13 18.57
C GLY A 110 -3.42 -7.46 18.52
N ASP A 111 -3.90 -7.96 19.65
CA ASP A 111 -4.67 -9.20 19.71
C ASP A 111 -6.05 -9.10 19.05
N LYS A 112 -6.70 -7.93 19.16
CA LYS A 112 -7.99 -7.68 18.50
C LYS A 112 -7.82 -7.57 16.99
N ARG A 113 -6.73 -6.96 16.53
CA ARG A 113 -6.43 -6.82 15.10
C ARG A 113 -6.12 -8.17 14.46
N LYS A 114 -5.27 -9.00 15.09
CA LYS A 114 -4.93 -10.34 14.56
C LYS A 114 -6.16 -11.23 14.38
N LYS A 115 -7.15 -11.13 15.28
CA LYS A 115 -8.42 -11.85 15.14
C LYS A 115 -9.28 -11.30 13.99
N ALA A 116 -9.37 -9.99 13.85
CA ALA A 116 -10.15 -9.35 12.79
C ALA A 116 -9.52 -9.56 11.40
N GLU A 117 -8.18 -9.56 11.30
CA GLU A 117 -7.45 -9.87 10.06
C GLU A 117 -7.65 -11.33 9.66
N ALA A 118 -7.57 -12.27 10.62
CA ALA A 118 -7.82 -13.68 10.35
C ALA A 118 -9.27 -13.98 9.92
N GLU A 119 -10.26 -13.29 10.50
CA GLU A 119 -11.67 -13.45 10.12
C GLU A 119 -11.95 -12.85 8.72
N ALA A 120 -11.36 -11.70 8.40
CA ALA A 120 -11.49 -11.08 7.08
C ALA A 120 -10.77 -11.88 5.98
N GLU A 121 -9.63 -12.51 6.30
CA GLU A 121 -8.93 -13.40 5.39
C GLU A 121 -9.74 -14.68 5.13
N ALA A 122 -10.33 -15.27 6.18
CA ALA A 122 -11.21 -16.42 6.03
C ALA A 122 -12.45 -16.11 5.17
N GLU A 123 -13.09 -14.94 5.34
CA GLU A 123 -14.22 -14.53 4.50
C GLU A 123 -13.78 -14.29 3.03
N ALA A 124 -12.60 -13.69 2.82
CA ALA A 124 -12.06 -13.46 1.48
C ALA A 124 -11.70 -14.78 0.78
N GLU A 125 -11.13 -15.74 1.50
CA GLU A 125 -10.86 -17.09 1.00
C GLU A 125 -12.15 -17.83 0.65
N GLU A 126 -13.20 -17.73 1.48
CA GLU A 126 -14.51 -18.34 1.20
C GLU A 126 -15.13 -17.77 -0.08
N ARG A 127 -15.07 -16.44 -0.28
CA ARG A 127 -15.56 -15.81 -1.51
C ARG A 127 -14.73 -16.17 -2.74
N LEU A 128 -13.41 -16.34 -2.59
CA LEU A 128 -12.55 -16.82 -3.67
C LEU A 128 -12.86 -18.28 -4.03
N LEU A 129 -13.11 -19.12 -3.03
CA LEU A 129 -13.54 -20.51 -3.22
C LEU A 129 -14.90 -20.59 -3.92
N GLU A 130 -15.85 -19.73 -3.57
CA GLU A 130 -17.14 -19.66 -4.25
C GLU A 130 -17.02 -19.16 -5.69
N ALA A 131 -16.16 -18.17 -5.95
CA ALA A 131 -15.83 -17.74 -7.30
C ALA A 131 -15.14 -18.84 -8.12
N LYS A 132 -14.23 -19.60 -7.49
CA LYS A 132 -13.53 -20.72 -8.12
C LYS A 132 -14.49 -21.88 -8.42
N ARG A 133 -15.41 -22.20 -7.51
CA ARG A 133 -16.47 -23.20 -7.72
C ARG A 133 -17.41 -22.81 -8.86
N ARG A 134 -17.82 -21.54 -8.93
CA ARG A 134 -18.62 -21.04 -10.08
C ARG A 134 -17.83 -21.13 -11.39
N ASN A 135 -16.54 -20.85 -11.37
CA ASN A 135 -15.72 -20.95 -12.57
C ASN A 135 -15.51 -22.41 -13.01
N GLU A 136 -15.34 -23.34 -12.07
CA GLU A 136 -15.26 -24.78 -12.34
C GLU A 136 -16.59 -25.34 -12.89
N GLU A 137 -17.75 -24.88 -12.38
CA GLU A 137 -19.06 -25.20 -12.95
C GLU A 137 -19.19 -24.67 -14.39
N PHE A 138 -18.78 -23.42 -14.66
CA PHE A 138 -18.75 -22.86 -16.02
C PHE A 138 -17.80 -23.61 -16.97
N VAL A 139 -16.63 -24.05 -16.49
CA VAL A 139 -15.66 -24.82 -17.29
C VAL A 139 -16.19 -26.21 -17.59
N ASN A 140 -16.82 -26.88 -16.63
CA ASN A 140 -17.44 -28.20 -16.84
C ASN A 140 -18.68 -28.13 -17.74
N GLU A 141 -19.50 -27.07 -17.65
CA GLU A 141 -20.63 -26.85 -18.55
C GLU A 141 -20.16 -26.64 -19.99
N LYS A 142 -19.09 -25.84 -20.18
CA LYS A 142 -18.46 -25.63 -21.48
C LYS A 142 -17.77 -26.88 -22.04
N ALA A 143 -17.23 -27.74 -21.18
CA ALA A 143 -16.68 -29.04 -21.56
C ALA A 143 -17.79 -30.05 -21.92
N ALA A 144 -18.94 -30.02 -21.23
CA ALA A 144 -20.09 -30.86 -21.53
C ALA A 144 -20.81 -30.44 -22.82
N GLU A 145 -20.85 -29.15 -23.15
CA GLU A 145 -21.33 -28.68 -24.47
C GLU A 145 -20.43 -29.17 -25.62
N ALA A 146 -19.12 -29.33 -25.37
CA ALA A 146 -18.18 -29.88 -26.35
C ALA A 146 -18.29 -31.42 -26.54
N GLU A 147 -18.99 -32.13 -25.65
CA GLU A 147 -19.19 -33.59 -25.72
C GLU A 147 -20.56 -34.02 -26.25
N THR A 148 -21.38 -33.12 -26.80
CA THR A 148 -22.63 -33.52 -27.49
C THR A 148 -22.34 -33.97 -28.93
N PRO A 149 -22.56 -35.26 -29.30
CA PRO A 149 -22.37 -35.71 -30.66
C PRO A 149 -23.61 -35.30 -31.47
N LYS A 150 -23.51 -34.21 -32.24
CA LYS A 150 -24.55 -33.88 -33.21
C LYS A 150 -24.37 -34.76 -34.45
N ALA A 151 -25.21 -35.79 -34.54
CA ALA A 151 -25.35 -36.65 -35.70
C ALA A 151 -25.85 -35.86 -36.92
N VAL A 152 -25.14 -36.07 -38.02
CA VAL A 152 -25.38 -35.77 -39.45
C VAL A 152 -26.82 -35.44 -39.87
N GLU A 153 -26.98 -34.34 -40.61
CA GLU A 153 -27.87 -34.31 -41.78
C GLU A 153 -27.20 -33.52 -42.92
N THR A 154 -26.99 -34.20 -44.05
CA THR A 154 -26.54 -33.64 -45.32
C THR A 154 -27.66 -32.84 -45.97
N THR A 155 -27.35 -31.74 -46.68
CA THR A 155 -27.78 -31.44 -48.07
C THR A 155 -27.54 -29.98 -48.51
N TYR A 156 -27.26 -29.85 -49.81
CA TYR A 156 -27.18 -28.68 -50.71
C TYR A 156 -25.91 -27.84 -50.77
N ASP A 157 -25.65 -27.42 -52.00
CA ASP A 157 -24.39 -27.09 -52.65
C ASP A 157 -24.43 -25.63 -53.12
N LEU A 158 -23.23 -25.05 -53.33
CA LEU A 158 -22.89 -23.87 -54.14
C LEU A 158 -22.94 -22.44 -53.54
N ASN A 159 -21.72 -21.91 -53.36
CA ASN A 159 -21.22 -20.54 -53.61
C ASN A 159 -21.63 -19.40 -52.66
N ASP A 160 -20.68 -18.93 -51.84
CA ASP A 160 -20.04 -17.61 -52.02
C ASP A 160 -18.73 -17.54 -51.21
N ASP A 161 -17.76 -16.85 -51.80
CA ASP A 161 -16.33 -16.78 -51.47
C ASP A 161 -15.97 -16.11 -50.12
N ASP A 162 -14.69 -16.31 -49.75
CA ASP A 162 -13.85 -15.57 -48.79
C ASP A 162 -13.75 -16.11 -47.35
N ASP A 163 -12.79 -17.00 -47.10
CA ASP A 163 -11.92 -16.97 -45.90
C ASP A 163 -10.72 -17.94 -46.04
N ASP A 164 -9.76 -17.57 -46.90
CA ASP A 164 -8.48 -18.26 -47.13
C ASP A 164 -7.46 -18.01 -45.99
N PHE A 165 -7.79 -18.38 -44.75
CA PHE A 165 -6.83 -18.25 -43.64
C PHE A 165 -5.84 -19.43 -43.59
N ASP A 166 -4.70 -19.27 -44.26
CA ASP A 166 -3.63 -20.28 -44.33
C ASP A 166 -2.87 -20.41 -43.00
N TYR A 167 -3.32 -21.35 -42.16
CA TYR A 167 -2.71 -21.72 -40.87
C TYR A 167 -1.29 -22.30 -41.00
N SER A 168 -0.82 -22.66 -42.20
CA SER A 168 0.54 -23.18 -42.39
C SER A 168 1.63 -22.13 -42.19
N LYS A 169 1.28 -20.83 -42.26
CA LYS A 169 2.21 -19.70 -42.07
C LYS A 169 2.72 -19.57 -40.62
N TYR A 170 1.96 -20.05 -39.64
CA TYR A 170 2.31 -19.93 -38.21
C TYR A 170 2.78 -21.24 -37.58
N ALA A 171 2.74 -22.36 -38.30
CA ALA A 171 3.17 -23.67 -37.83
C ALA A 171 4.71 -23.86 -37.83
N SER A 172 5.50 -22.84 -38.18
CA SER A 172 6.95 -22.97 -38.41
C SER A 172 7.85 -22.09 -37.52
N THR A 173 7.30 -21.43 -36.49
CA THR A 173 8.11 -20.66 -35.53
C THR A 173 8.44 -21.38 -34.23
N ASP A 174 8.07 -22.65 -34.08
CA ASP A 174 8.55 -23.49 -32.99
C ASP A 174 9.89 -24.15 -33.36
N LYS A 175 10.88 -23.31 -33.67
CA LYS A 175 12.29 -23.74 -33.71
C LYS A 175 12.86 -23.49 -32.33
N VAL A 176 13.04 -24.60 -31.61
CA VAL A 176 13.97 -24.78 -30.49
C VAL A 176 15.17 -23.86 -30.67
N ALA A 177 15.29 -22.85 -29.80
CA ALA A 177 16.49 -22.02 -29.74
C ALA A 177 17.66 -22.94 -29.37
N ASP A 178 18.65 -23.03 -30.26
CA ASP A 178 19.87 -23.79 -30.02
C ASP A 178 20.59 -23.16 -28.81
N GLU A 179 20.89 -23.97 -27.79
CA GLU A 179 21.47 -23.50 -26.51
C GLU A 179 22.82 -22.77 -26.69
N SER A 180 23.46 -22.88 -27.86
CA SER A 180 24.71 -22.17 -28.18
C SER A 180 24.56 -20.67 -28.44
N GLU A 181 23.39 -20.16 -28.87
CA GLU A 181 23.19 -18.71 -29.05
C GLU A 181 23.03 -17.96 -27.72
N ILE A 182 22.62 -18.67 -26.66
CA ILE A 182 22.38 -18.07 -25.34
C ILE A 182 23.73 -17.76 -24.64
N ASP A 183 24.73 -18.63 -24.81
CA ASP A 183 26.07 -18.44 -24.22
C ASP A 183 26.87 -17.31 -24.90
N ASP A 184 26.69 -17.09 -26.20
CA ASP A 184 27.32 -15.97 -26.92
C ASP A 184 26.76 -14.62 -26.46
N ILE A 185 25.45 -14.52 -26.21
CA ILE A 185 24.80 -13.31 -25.69
C ILE A 185 25.24 -13.01 -24.24
N LEU A 186 25.43 -14.03 -23.42
CA LEU A 186 25.88 -13.87 -22.03
C LEU A 186 27.35 -13.43 -21.94
N ASN A 187 28.21 -13.89 -22.86
CA ASN A 187 29.59 -13.42 -22.95
C ASN A 187 29.70 -11.97 -23.44
N GLU A 188 28.80 -11.52 -24.33
CA GLU A 188 28.77 -10.14 -24.81
C GLU A 188 28.37 -9.15 -23.70
N PHE A 189 27.43 -9.52 -22.82
CA PHE A 189 27.02 -8.66 -21.68
C PHE A 189 27.94 -8.76 -20.45
N GLY A 190 28.69 -9.85 -20.30
CA GLY A 190 29.60 -10.07 -19.17
C GLY A 190 30.90 -9.26 -19.21
N SER A 191 31.28 -8.71 -20.37
CA SER A 191 32.59 -8.05 -20.54
C SER A 191 32.56 -6.52 -20.44
N SER A 192 31.41 -5.90 -20.16
CA SER A 192 31.30 -4.43 -19.97
C SER A 192 31.37 -4.02 -18.49
N LYS A 193 32.41 -4.51 -17.80
CA LYS A 193 32.83 -3.95 -16.52
C LYS A 193 34.33 -4.12 -16.33
N ASN A 194 35.09 -3.21 -16.95
CA ASN A 194 36.35 -2.67 -16.43
C ASN A 194 36.76 -1.43 -17.24
N ASN A 195 36.26 -0.28 -16.82
CA ASN A 195 37.02 0.97 -16.68
C ASN A 195 36.22 1.95 -15.81
#